data_AF-A0A7V8E525-F1
#
_entry.id   AF-A0A7V8E525-F1
#
_cell.length_a   1.000
_cell.length_b   1.000
_cell.length_c   1.000
_cell.angle_alpha   90.00
_cell.angle_beta   90.00
_cell.angle_gamma   90.00
#
_symmetry.space_group_name_H-M   'P 1'
#
loop_
_entity.id
_entity.type
_entity.pdbx_description
1 polymer ?
#
loop_
_entity_poly.entity_id
_entity_poly.type
_entity_poly.pdbx_seq_one_letter_code
_entity_poly.pdbx_strand_id
1 'polypeptide(L)'
;MTETRIGGDQSDFGATLWSVVLRAQDSAAPDRRAALDQLVRAYWKPVYFFVRRRGHDVETAKDYTQGFFAAFLEKDFLSAVDRSRGRFKSFVLAALQHFLSKEYDRERALKRGGGVKTFALEFDGREIEPAHSETPEKAFARSWATILVGRVMERYRAECRERGADKAAEALKLHLDGKAYAEVSASLGVSVKDVTNWLHRGRQRLRELTEEEVRPTVASEDDLRQELRDILEML
;
A
#
# COMPACT_ATOMS: atom_id res chain seq x y z
N MET A 1 20.32 17.90 31.20
CA MET A 1 19.90 16.50 30.94
C MET A 1 18.39 16.48 30.97
N THR A 2 17.76 16.64 29.83
CA THR A 2 16.29 16.60 29.71
C THR A 2 16.00 15.77 28.47
N GLU A 3 15.46 14.58 28.69
CA GLU A 3 15.14 13.57 27.69
C GLU A 3 14.19 14.14 26.62
N THR A 4 14.68 14.18 25.38
CA THR A 4 13.82 14.27 24.21
C THR A 4 13.24 12.87 23.96
N ARG A 5 11.99 12.63 24.38
CA ARG A 5 11.23 11.46 23.90
C ARG A 5 10.85 11.68 22.45
N ILE A 6 11.75 11.28 21.56
CA ILE A 6 11.43 10.82 20.21
C ILE A 6 10.82 9.44 20.40
N GLY A 7 9.49 9.37 20.44
CA GLY A 7 8.74 8.13 20.50
C GLY A 7 7.47 8.33 19.71
N GLY A 8 7.49 7.91 18.43
CA GLY A 8 6.28 7.81 17.63
C GLY A 8 5.29 6.92 18.37
N ASP A 9 4.09 7.45 18.58
CA ASP A 9 3.06 6.79 19.36
C ASP A 9 2.63 5.48 18.68
N GLN A 10 2.49 4.43 19.49
CA GLN A 10 2.16 3.06 19.06
C GLN A 10 0.66 2.90 18.72
N SER A 11 0.00 3.92 18.17
CA SER A 11 -1.46 3.98 18.07
C SER A 11 -2.04 3.90 16.65
N ASP A 12 -1.22 3.82 15.60
CA ASP A 12 -1.72 3.94 14.22
C ASP A 12 -2.11 2.62 13.52
N PHE A 13 -2.11 1.50 14.26
CA PHE A 13 -2.45 0.18 13.72
C PHE A 13 -3.96 -0.07 13.54
N GLY A 14 -4.82 0.89 13.89
CA GLY A 14 -6.28 0.76 13.80
C GLY A 14 -6.94 1.39 12.57
N ALA A 15 -6.22 2.20 11.80
CA ALA A 15 -6.80 2.95 10.69
C ALA A 15 -6.69 2.20 9.35
N THR A 16 -7.81 1.62 8.91
CA THR A 16 -7.94 1.07 7.54
C THR A 16 -7.60 2.15 6.51
N LEU A 17 -7.07 1.79 5.34
CA LEU A 17 -6.65 2.75 4.31
C LEU A 17 -7.75 3.74 3.90
N TRP A 18 -9.03 3.39 4.04
CA TRP A 18 -10.12 4.32 3.77
C TRP A 18 -10.38 5.33 4.90
N SER A 19 -10.24 4.93 6.16
CA SER A 19 -10.34 5.88 7.27
C SER A 19 -9.28 6.97 7.14
N VAL A 20 -8.12 6.59 6.63
CA VAL A 20 -7.04 7.50 6.22
C VAL A 20 -7.49 8.40 5.07
N VAL A 21 -8.11 7.88 4.02
CA VAL A 21 -8.65 8.69 2.91
C VAL A 21 -9.68 9.71 3.38
N LEU A 22 -10.64 9.32 4.22
CA LEU A 22 -11.67 10.22 4.76
C LEU A 22 -11.05 11.33 5.63
N ARG A 23 -10.14 10.98 6.54
CA ARG A 23 -9.42 11.96 7.37
C ARG A 23 -8.54 12.89 6.54
N ALA A 24 -7.94 12.37 5.48
CA ALA A 24 -7.14 13.16 4.54
C ALA A 24 -8.01 14.14 3.72
N GLN A 25 -9.25 13.74 3.41
CA GLN A 25 -10.26 14.56 2.71
C GLN A 25 -10.84 15.66 3.62
N ASP A 26 -11.07 15.39 4.90
CA ASP A 26 -11.63 16.36 5.83
C ASP A 26 -10.61 17.45 6.19
N SER A 27 -10.77 18.62 5.59
CA SER A 27 -9.92 19.81 5.84
C SER A 27 -9.89 20.25 7.32
N ALA A 28 -10.92 19.92 8.10
CA ALA A 28 -11.03 20.26 9.52
C ALA A 28 -10.51 19.17 10.45
N ALA A 29 -10.16 17.98 9.92
CA ALA A 29 -9.68 16.88 10.75
C ALA A 29 -8.33 17.23 11.42
N PRO A 30 -8.21 17.08 12.75
CA PRO A 30 -7.00 17.44 13.49
C PRO A 30 -5.80 16.57 13.08
N ASP A 31 -6.04 15.36 12.59
CA ASP A 31 -5.03 14.39 12.13
C ASP A 31 -4.89 14.32 10.60
N ARG A 32 -5.49 15.26 9.84
CA ARG A 32 -5.45 15.28 8.37
C ARG A 32 -4.05 15.14 7.81
N ARG A 33 -3.06 15.84 8.38
CA ARG A 33 -1.67 15.82 7.88
C ARG A 33 -1.04 14.43 8.01
N ALA A 34 -1.29 13.74 9.11
CA ALA A 34 -0.81 12.36 9.31
C ALA A 34 -1.51 11.41 8.32
N ALA A 35 -2.82 11.59 8.12
CA ALA A 35 -3.58 10.80 7.16
C ALA A 35 -3.07 11.00 5.71
N LEU A 36 -2.73 12.23 5.31
CA LEU A 36 -2.12 12.51 4.00
C LEU A 36 -0.74 11.84 3.86
N ASP A 37 0.12 11.91 4.88
CA ASP A 37 1.43 11.26 4.86
C ASP A 37 1.29 9.73 4.71
N GLN A 38 0.39 9.12 5.46
CA GLN A 38 0.10 7.70 5.38
C GLN A 38 -0.45 7.30 4.00
N LEU A 39 -1.30 8.13 3.40
CA LEU A 39 -1.82 7.91 2.05
C LEU A 39 -0.71 7.98 0.99
N VAL A 40 0.15 9.00 1.06
CA VAL A 40 1.31 9.13 0.16
C VAL A 40 2.22 7.92 0.30
N ARG A 41 2.56 7.49 1.51
CA ARG A 41 3.39 6.29 1.74
C ARG A 41 2.76 5.02 1.16
N ALA A 42 1.45 4.87 1.28
CA ALA A 42 0.73 3.70 0.76
C ALA A 42 0.72 3.63 -0.78
N TYR A 43 0.68 4.78 -1.46
CA TYR A 43 0.57 4.84 -2.92
C TYR A 43 1.85 5.24 -3.66
N TRP A 44 2.91 5.64 -2.94
CA TRP A 44 4.17 6.07 -3.55
C TRP A 44 4.77 5.01 -4.48
N LYS A 45 5.01 3.80 -3.95
CA LYS A 45 5.59 2.70 -4.73
C LYS A 45 4.67 2.25 -5.88
N PRO A 46 3.34 2.07 -5.68
CA PRO A 46 2.42 1.77 -6.78
C PRO A 46 2.52 2.79 -7.93
N VAL A 47 2.49 4.08 -7.62
CA VAL A 47 2.63 5.16 -8.61
C VAL A 47 4.00 5.10 -9.29
N TYR A 48 5.08 4.97 -8.52
CA TYR A 48 6.44 4.86 -9.05
C TYR A 48 6.60 3.69 -10.02
N PHE A 49 6.12 2.50 -9.67
CA PHE A 49 6.22 1.33 -10.54
C PHE A 49 5.38 1.46 -11.81
N PHE A 50 4.21 2.10 -11.73
CA PHE A 50 3.44 2.46 -12.91
C PHE A 50 4.25 3.34 -13.87
N VAL A 51 4.88 4.39 -13.34
CA VAL A 51 5.70 5.33 -14.14
C VAL A 51 6.94 4.64 -14.71
N ARG A 52 7.68 3.87 -13.90
CA ARG A 52 8.83 3.06 -14.39
C ARG A 52 8.42 2.16 -15.54
N ARG A 53 7.23 1.55 -15.46
CA ARG A 53 6.76 0.62 -16.50
C ARG A 53 6.28 1.32 -17.78
N ARG A 54 6.07 2.63 -17.76
CA ARG A 54 5.90 3.45 -18.97
C ARG A 54 7.21 3.77 -19.69
N GLY A 55 8.35 3.27 -19.21
CA GLY A 55 9.65 3.37 -19.88
C GLY A 55 10.51 4.54 -19.40
N HIS A 56 10.13 5.20 -18.31
CA HIS A 56 10.93 6.23 -17.68
C HIS A 56 12.08 5.60 -16.87
N ASP A 57 13.24 6.26 -16.88
CA ASP A 57 14.36 5.91 -16.01
C ASP A 57 14.02 6.16 -14.53
N VAL A 58 14.92 5.73 -13.64
CA VAL A 58 14.75 5.79 -12.18
C VAL A 58 14.47 7.22 -11.71
N GLU A 59 15.28 8.18 -12.12
CA GLU A 59 15.23 9.55 -11.62
C GLU A 59 14.00 10.27 -12.17
N THR A 60 13.75 10.14 -13.48
CA THR A 60 12.52 10.66 -14.10
C THR A 60 11.26 10.08 -13.46
N ALA A 61 11.26 8.78 -13.12
CA ALA A 61 10.11 8.17 -12.46
C ALA A 61 9.90 8.67 -11.03
N LYS A 62 10.98 8.93 -10.27
CA LYS A 62 10.89 9.57 -8.95
C LYS A 62 10.33 10.98 -9.07
N ASP A 63 10.82 11.77 -10.02
CA ASP A 63 10.37 13.14 -10.25
C ASP A 63 8.88 13.21 -10.63
N TYR A 64 8.41 12.37 -11.55
CA TYR A 64 6.98 12.32 -11.87
C TYR A 64 6.14 11.84 -10.69
N THR A 65 6.64 10.91 -9.88
CA THR A 65 5.93 10.45 -8.68
C THR A 65 5.83 11.60 -7.66
N GLN A 66 6.91 12.33 -7.42
CA GLN A 66 6.92 13.55 -6.60
C GLN A 66 5.95 14.60 -7.13
N GLY A 67 6.03 14.92 -8.42
CA GLY A 67 5.16 15.90 -9.07
C GLY A 67 3.68 15.49 -8.99
N PHE A 68 3.38 14.21 -9.15
CA PHE A 68 2.02 13.69 -9.02
C PHE A 68 1.47 13.95 -7.63
N PHE A 69 2.18 13.53 -6.57
CA PHE A 69 1.70 13.73 -5.21
C PHE A 69 1.68 15.20 -4.78
N ALA A 70 2.64 16.02 -5.24
CA ALA A 70 2.58 17.46 -5.04
C ALA A 70 1.29 18.05 -5.65
N ALA A 71 1.00 17.74 -6.92
CA ALA A 71 -0.21 18.19 -7.59
C ALA A 71 -1.49 17.62 -6.95
N PHE A 72 -1.46 16.37 -6.51
CA PHE A 72 -2.57 15.68 -5.83
C PHE A 72 -2.96 16.41 -4.54
N LEU A 73 -1.96 16.87 -3.78
CA LEU A 73 -2.14 17.62 -2.54
C LEU A 73 -2.52 19.08 -2.79
N GLU A 74 -1.85 19.76 -3.73
CA GLU A 74 -2.09 21.18 -4.05
C GLU A 74 -3.47 21.43 -4.64
N LYS A 75 -3.92 20.54 -5.53
CA LYS A 75 -5.22 20.66 -6.21
C LYS A 75 -6.37 19.98 -5.45
N ASP A 76 -6.09 19.53 -4.22
CA ASP A 76 -7.03 18.84 -3.34
C ASP A 76 -7.83 17.76 -4.08
N PHE A 77 -7.14 16.86 -4.78
CA PHE A 77 -7.80 15.79 -5.56
C PHE A 77 -8.71 14.93 -4.69
N LEU A 78 -8.45 14.88 -3.38
CA LEU A 78 -9.29 14.21 -2.41
C LEU A 78 -10.71 14.80 -2.32
N SER A 79 -10.93 16.08 -2.62
CA SER A 79 -12.28 16.67 -2.67
C SER A 79 -13.21 15.97 -3.67
N ALA A 80 -12.65 15.37 -4.73
CA ALA A 80 -13.40 14.66 -5.76
C ALA A 80 -13.58 13.16 -5.44
N VAL A 81 -12.98 12.67 -4.36
CA VAL A 81 -13.07 11.27 -3.95
C VAL A 81 -14.44 11.00 -3.33
N ASP A 82 -15.15 10.07 -3.93
CA ASP A 82 -16.43 9.59 -3.43
C ASP A 82 -16.40 8.07 -3.41
N ARG A 83 -16.67 7.50 -2.23
CA ARG A 83 -16.73 6.06 -2.01
C ARG A 83 -17.74 5.39 -2.93
N SER A 84 -18.82 6.08 -3.28
CA SER A 84 -19.89 5.55 -4.14
C SER A 84 -19.45 5.35 -5.59
N ARG A 85 -18.33 5.97 -6.00
CA ARG A 85 -17.85 5.98 -7.40
C ARG A 85 -16.88 4.85 -7.71
N GLY A 86 -16.74 3.88 -6.81
CA GLY A 86 -15.96 2.66 -7.01
C GLY A 86 -14.74 2.58 -6.10
N ARG A 87 -13.69 1.92 -6.59
CA ARG A 87 -12.49 1.58 -5.81
C ARG A 87 -11.51 2.75 -5.76
N PHE A 88 -11.06 3.15 -4.57
CA PHE A 88 -10.09 4.26 -4.43
C PHE A 88 -8.80 4.06 -5.24
N LYS A 89 -8.33 2.81 -5.33
CA LYS A 89 -7.20 2.41 -6.18
C LYS A 89 -7.37 2.85 -7.64
N SER A 90 -8.59 2.72 -8.18
CA SER A 90 -8.92 3.09 -9.55
C SER A 90 -8.92 4.61 -9.73
N PHE A 91 -9.38 5.36 -8.70
CA PHE A 91 -9.29 6.81 -8.69
C PHE A 91 -7.84 7.31 -8.75
N VAL A 92 -6.95 6.76 -7.92
CA VAL A 92 -5.52 7.14 -7.94
C VAL A 92 -4.90 6.85 -9.30
N LEU A 93 -5.19 5.69 -9.88
CA LEU A 93 -4.69 5.29 -11.19
C LEU A 93 -5.17 6.23 -12.30
N ALA A 94 -6.46 6.56 -12.33
CA ALA A 94 -7.01 7.51 -13.29
C ALA A 94 -6.40 8.91 -13.13
N ALA A 95 -6.28 9.40 -11.88
CA ALA A 95 -5.64 10.68 -11.57
C ALA A 95 -4.18 10.72 -12.04
N LEU A 96 -3.43 9.63 -11.85
CA LEU A 96 -2.05 9.50 -12.32
C LEU A 96 -1.96 9.54 -13.84
N GLN A 97 -2.81 8.79 -14.54
CA GLN A 97 -2.84 8.79 -16.00
C GLN A 97 -3.16 10.19 -16.57
N HIS A 98 -4.11 10.90 -15.95
CA HIS A 98 -4.41 12.29 -16.30
C HIS A 98 -3.25 13.24 -16.01
N PHE A 99 -2.57 13.09 -14.88
CA PHE A 99 -1.38 13.88 -14.53
C PHE A 99 -0.27 13.69 -15.56
N LEU A 100 0.10 12.45 -15.87
CA LEU A 100 1.17 12.15 -16.82
C LEU A 100 0.84 12.64 -18.24
N SER A 101 -0.43 12.58 -18.64
CA SER A 101 -0.86 13.13 -19.94
C SER A 101 -0.65 14.65 -19.99
N LYS A 102 -1.01 15.37 -18.91
CA LYS A 102 -0.78 16.81 -18.81
C LYS A 102 0.70 17.17 -18.79
N GLU A 103 1.53 16.43 -18.07
CA GLU A 103 2.97 16.68 -18.05
C GLU A 103 3.63 16.39 -19.40
N TYR A 104 3.17 15.36 -20.13
CA TYR A 104 3.62 15.09 -21.49
C TYR A 104 3.29 16.25 -22.46
N ASP A 105 2.06 16.76 -22.40
CA ASP A 105 1.63 17.92 -23.18
C ASP A 105 2.43 19.18 -22.79
N ARG A 106 2.68 19.35 -21.49
CA ARG A 106 3.47 20.46 -20.94
C ARG A 106 4.93 20.36 -21.38
N GLU A 107 5.57 19.21 -21.35
CA GLU A 107 6.95 19.02 -21.84
C GLU A 107 7.07 19.27 -23.34
N ARG A 108 6.08 18.85 -24.14
CA ARG A 108 6.03 19.17 -25.57
C ARG A 108 5.88 20.68 -25.81
N ALA A 109 5.15 21.39 -24.95
CA ALA A 109 5.04 22.84 -24.97
C ALA A 109 6.30 23.55 -24.41
N LEU A 110 6.91 23.04 -23.34
CA LEU A 110 8.10 23.54 -22.63
C LEU A 110 9.40 23.25 -23.38
N LYS A 111 9.43 22.29 -24.31
CA LYS A 111 10.44 22.24 -25.38
C LYS A 111 10.39 23.48 -26.30
N ARG A 112 9.51 24.46 -25.98
CA ARG A 112 9.48 25.85 -26.46
C ARG A 112 9.60 26.92 -25.32
N GLY A 113 10.02 26.56 -24.10
CA GLY A 113 10.36 27.46 -22.98
C GLY A 113 10.06 26.87 -21.58
N GLY A 114 11.08 26.50 -20.79
CA GLY A 114 11.10 25.69 -19.52
C GLY A 114 10.34 26.22 -18.28
N GLY A 115 10.36 25.67 -17.06
CA GLY A 115 10.93 24.49 -16.36
C GLY A 115 10.36 24.49 -14.91
N VAL A 116 10.18 23.34 -14.24
CA VAL A 116 9.47 23.21 -12.92
C VAL A 116 10.39 22.74 -11.79
N LYS A 117 10.15 23.20 -10.55
CA LYS A 117 10.89 22.86 -9.31
C LYS A 117 10.40 21.55 -8.66
N THR A 118 11.32 20.78 -8.06
CA THR A 118 11.11 19.46 -7.42
C THR A 118 11.11 19.54 -5.88
N PHE A 119 10.48 18.55 -5.22
CA PHE A 119 10.47 18.33 -3.77
C PHE A 119 10.96 16.91 -3.45
N ALA A 120 12.11 16.77 -2.78
CA ALA A 120 12.70 15.46 -2.50
C ALA A 120 12.02 14.74 -1.33
N LEU A 121 11.57 13.50 -1.57
CA LEU A 121 11.22 12.51 -0.54
C LEU A 121 12.20 11.33 -0.65
N GLU A 122 12.95 11.04 0.41
CA GLU A 122 13.84 9.87 0.47
C GLU A 122 13.05 8.61 0.86
N PHE A 123 13.17 7.56 0.06
CA PHE A 123 12.58 6.24 0.33
C PHE A 123 13.62 5.15 0.06
N ASP A 124 13.84 4.28 1.05
CA ASP A 124 14.82 3.18 0.96
C ASP A 124 14.29 2.07 0.02
N GLY A 125 14.88 2.00 -1.17
CA GLY A 125 14.42 1.17 -2.29
C GLY A 125 15.41 0.07 -2.63
N ARG A 126 15.28 -1.11 -2.03
CA ARG A 126 15.75 -2.33 -2.68
C ARG A 126 14.95 -2.52 -3.97
N GLU A 127 15.58 -2.26 -5.10
CA GLU A 127 14.95 -2.36 -6.42
C GLU A 127 14.78 -3.83 -6.82
N ILE A 128 13.55 -4.20 -7.18
CA ILE A 128 13.28 -5.43 -7.93
C ILE A 128 13.09 -4.97 -9.38
N GLU A 129 13.96 -5.41 -10.28
CA GLU A 129 13.80 -5.12 -11.70
C GLU A 129 12.42 -5.61 -12.19
N PRO A 130 11.61 -4.76 -12.84
CA PRO A 130 10.30 -5.18 -13.35
C PRO A 130 10.47 -6.25 -14.43
N ALA A 131 9.73 -7.36 -14.32
CA ALA A 131 9.66 -8.36 -15.39
C ALA A 131 9.19 -7.71 -16.71
N HIS A 132 9.96 -7.90 -17.78
CA HIS A 132 9.83 -7.16 -19.04
C HIS A 132 8.49 -7.31 -19.81
N SER A 133 7.54 -8.14 -19.33
CA SER A 133 6.23 -8.39 -19.95
C SER A 133 5.00 -7.84 -19.19
N GLU A 134 5.17 -7.28 -17.99
CA GLU A 134 4.04 -6.82 -17.16
C GLU A 134 3.46 -5.49 -17.67
N THR A 135 2.15 -5.21 -17.59
CA THR A 135 1.63 -3.86 -17.95
C THR A 135 1.82 -2.87 -16.79
N PRO A 136 1.84 -1.54 -17.03
CA PRO A 136 1.91 -0.55 -15.94
C PRO A 136 0.83 -0.73 -14.88
N GLU A 137 -0.40 -1.04 -15.30
CA GLU A 137 -1.54 -1.28 -14.42
C GLU A 137 -1.32 -2.50 -13.52
N LYS A 138 -0.72 -3.58 -14.06
CA LYS A 138 -0.36 -4.78 -13.28
C LYS A 138 0.76 -4.49 -12.29
N ALA A 139 1.79 -3.75 -12.71
CA ALA A 139 2.89 -3.36 -11.82
C ALA A 139 2.40 -2.50 -10.64
N PHE A 140 1.47 -1.57 -10.91
CA PHE A 140 0.78 -0.79 -9.90
C PHE A 140 -0.01 -1.71 -8.94
N ALA A 141 -0.85 -2.59 -9.49
CA ALA A 141 -1.70 -3.48 -8.71
C ALA A 141 -0.89 -4.43 -7.81
N ARG A 142 0.18 -5.04 -8.34
CA ARG A 142 1.09 -5.91 -7.59
C ARG A 142 1.83 -5.18 -6.48
N SER A 143 2.34 -3.97 -6.75
CA SER A 143 2.97 -3.17 -5.70
C SER A 143 1.97 -2.80 -4.59
N TRP A 144 0.73 -2.50 -4.95
CA TRP A 144 -0.31 -2.18 -3.98
C TRP A 144 -0.71 -3.42 -3.15
N ALA A 145 -0.91 -4.57 -3.79
CA ALA A 145 -1.16 -5.84 -3.11
C ALA A 145 -0.05 -6.20 -2.12
N THR A 146 1.22 -6.00 -2.51
CA THR A 146 2.38 -6.21 -1.63
C THR A 146 2.32 -5.35 -0.36
N ILE A 147 1.97 -4.06 -0.50
CA ILE A 147 1.85 -3.14 0.64
C ILE A 147 0.70 -3.56 1.55
N LEU A 148 -0.44 -3.91 0.97
CA LEU A 148 -1.63 -4.35 1.70
C LEU A 148 -1.34 -5.62 2.51
N VAL A 149 -0.74 -6.64 1.89
CA VAL A 149 -0.35 -7.89 2.59
C VAL A 149 0.65 -7.60 3.69
N GLY A 150 1.63 -6.73 3.47
CA GLY A 150 2.58 -6.33 4.51
C GLY A 150 1.87 -5.73 5.73
N ARG A 151 0.90 -4.85 5.52
CA ARG A 151 0.08 -4.26 6.60
C ARG A 151 -0.77 -5.31 7.32
N VAL A 152 -1.46 -6.16 6.57
CA VAL A 152 -2.29 -7.25 7.14
C VAL A 152 -1.45 -8.21 7.98
N MET A 153 -0.26 -8.57 7.49
CA MET A 153 0.68 -9.42 8.22
C MET A 153 1.18 -8.77 9.50
N GLU A 154 1.48 -7.47 9.49
CA GLU A 154 1.92 -6.78 10.70
C GLU A 154 0.80 -6.65 11.74
N ARG A 155 -0.44 -6.38 11.29
CA ARG A 155 -1.60 -6.36 12.18
C ARG A 155 -1.87 -7.75 12.79
N TYR A 156 -1.78 -8.81 11.99
CA TYR A 156 -1.89 -10.18 12.50
C TYR A 156 -0.80 -10.51 13.53
N ARG A 157 0.44 -10.08 13.29
CA ARG A 157 1.54 -10.24 14.27
C ARG A 157 1.26 -9.50 15.57
N ALA A 158 0.75 -8.27 15.49
CA ALA A 158 0.36 -7.50 16.67
C ALA A 158 -0.72 -8.23 17.49
N GLU A 159 -1.79 -8.71 16.85
CA GLU A 159 -2.84 -9.49 17.52
C GLU A 159 -2.29 -10.77 18.17
N CYS A 160 -1.29 -11.41 17.56
CA CYS A 160 -0.64 -12.59 18.13
C CYS A 160 0.21 -12.23 19.35
N ARG A 161 1.00 -11.14 19.30
CA ARG A 161 1.82 -10.67 20.42
C ARG A 161 0.98 -10.38 21.65
N GLU A 162 -0.15 -9.69 21.49
CA GLU A 162 -1.07 -9.38 22.59
C GLU A 162 -1.64 -10.62 23.28
N ARG A 163 -1.77 -11.73 22.55
CA ARG A 163 -2.30 -13.01 23.05
C ARG A 163 -1.20 -13.98 23.50
N GLY A 164 0.07 -13.60 23.43
CA GLY A 164 1.21 -14.48 23.68
C GLY A 164 1.34 -15.63 22.67
N ALA A 165 0.87 -15.43 21.44
CA ALA A 165 0.80 -16.42 20.37
C ALA A 165 1.89 -16.24 19.29
N ASP A 166 3.08 -15.74 19.66
CA ASP A 166 4.18 -15.43 18.72
C ASP A 166 4.58 -16.61 17.83
N LYS A 167 4.57 -17.83 18.38
CA LYS A 167 4.86 -19.05 17.60
C LYS A 167 3.86 -19.28 16.47
N ALA A 168 2.59 -18.89 16.64
CA ALA A 168 1.58 -19.01 15.58
C ALA A 168 1.86 -18.01 14.44
N ALA A 169 2.26 -16.77 14.79
CA ALA A 169 2.67 -15.77 13.82
C ALA A 169 3.93 -16.20 13.03
N GLU A 170 4.94 -16.72 13.71
CA GLU A 170 6.15 -17.22 13.03
C GLU A 170 5.86 -18.47 12.19
N ALA A 171 4.98 -19.37 12.66
CA ALA A 171 4.57 -20.53 11.87
C ALA A 171 3.93 -20.12 10.54
N LEU A 172 3.05 -19.12 10.57
CA LEU A 172 2.39 -18.61 9.37
C LEU A 172 3.38 -17.97 8.40
N LYS A 173 4.29 -17.14 8.88
CA LYS A 173 5.36 -16.53 8.08
C LYS A 173 6.23 -17.59 7.42
N LEU A 174 6.76 -18.55 8.18
CA LEU A 174 7.62 -19.61 7.66
C LEU A 174 6.92 -20.45 6.57
N HIS A 175 5.63 -20.71 6.75
CA HIS A 175 4.85 -21.44 5.75
C HIS A 175 4.61 -20.62 4.48
N LEU A 176 4.34 -19.32 4.60
CA LEU A 176 4.24 -18.40 3.45
C LEU A 176 5.57 -18.27 2.71
N ASP A 177 6.71 -18.39 3.41
CA ASP A 177 8.04 -18.46 2.82
C ASP A 177 8.36 -19.82 2.16
N GLY A 178 7.37 -20.73 2.07
CA GLY A 178 7.46 -21.98 1.33
C GLY A 178 7.78 -23.22 2.16
N LYS A 179 7.94 -23.12 3.48
CA LYS A 179 8.22 -24.30 4.32
C LYS A 179 7.02 -25.22 4.45
N ALA A 180 7.27 -26.53 4.37
CA ALA A 180 6.27 -27.55 4.66
C ALA A 180 5.94 -27.61 6.17
N TYR A 181 4.78 -28.17 6.50
CA TYR A 181 4.30 -28.20 7.91
C TYR A 181 5.27 -28.90 8.86
N ALA A 182 5.94 -29.95 8.40
CA ALA A 182 6.95 -30.67 9.18
C ALA A 182 8.19 -29.81 9.47
N GLU A 183 8.64 -29.01 8.50
CA GLU A 183 9.78 -28.11 8.65
C GLU A 183 9.47 -26.96 9.61
N VAL A 184 8.24 -26.43 9.55
CA VAL A 184 7.75 -25.41 10.50
C VAL A 184 7.68 -25.98 11.92
N SER A 185 7.13 -27.19 12.06
CA SER A 185 7.06 -27.92 13.33
C SER A 185 8.44 -28.11 13.96
N ALA A 186 9.41 -28.60 13.17
CA ALA A 186 10.80 -28.76 13.61
C ALA A 186 11.46 -27.42 13.98
N SER A 187 11.25 -26.36 13.17
CA SER A 187 11.83 -25.04 13.41
C SER A 187 11.35 -24.39 14.72
N LEU A 188 10.10 -24.66 15.12
CA LEU A 188 9.47 -24.00 16.28
C LEU A 188 9.40 -24.88 17.54
N GLY A 189 9.79 -26.15 17.43
CA GLY A 189 9.73 -27.12 18.51
C GLY A 189 8.30 -27.39 18.98
N VAL A 190 7.36 -27.54 18.04
CA VAL A 190 5.92 -27.75 18.31
C VAL A 190 5.39 -28.92 17.49
N SER A 191 4.22 -29.46 17.82
CA SER A 191 3.66 -30.57 17.05
C SER A 191 3.16 -30.13 15.67
N VAL A 192 3.19 -31.03 14.68
CA VAL A 192 2.60 -30.80 13.34
C VAL A 192 1.09 -30.50 13.44
N LYS A 193 0.42 -31.06 14.45
CA LYS A 193 -0.99 -30.78 14.75
C LYS A 193 -1.20 -29.32 15.15
N ASP A 194 -0.32 -28.77 16.00
CA ASP A 194 -0.39 -27.36 16.39
C ASP A 194 -0.14 -26.43 15.21
N VAL A 195 0.88 -26.74 14.38
CA VAL A 195 1.14 -26.01 13.13
C VAL A 195 -0.10 -26.01 12.23
N THR A 196 -0.72 -27.16 12.03
CA THR A 196 -1.94 -27.28 11.21
C THR A 196 -3.06 -26.38 11.73
N ASN A 197 -3.32 -26.41 13.04
CA ASN A 197 -4.35 -25.62 13.69
C ASN A 197 -4.05 -24.11 13.66
N TRP A 198 -2.78 -23.72 13.82
CA TRP A 198 -2.34 -22.32 13.76
C TRP A 198 -2.43 -21.78 12.34
N LEU A 199 -1.98 -22.54 11.35
CA LEU A 199 -2.04 -22.12 9.94
C LEU A 199 -3.48 -22.01 9.44
N HIS A 200 -4.38 -22.91 9.85
CA HIS A 200 -5.80 -22.81 9.53
C HIS A 200 -6.41 -21.51 10.09
N ARG A 201 -6.26 -21.28 11.40
CA ARG A 201 -6.80 -20.07 12.07
C ARG A 201 -6.13 -18.79 11.58
N GLY A 202 -4.81 -18.83 11.34
CA GLY A 202 -4.04 -17.71 10.83
C GLY A 202 -4.48 -17.29 9.43
N ARG A 203 -4.64 -18.24 8.50
CA ARG A 203 -5.14 -17.94 7.14
C ARG A 203 -6.56 -17.36 7.17
N GLN A 204 -7.43 -17.89 8.03
CA GLN A 204 -8.77 -17.33 8.21
C GLN A 204 -8.68 -15.87 8.70
N ARG A 205 -7.87 -15.61 9.72
CA ARG A 205 -7.73 -14.25 10.26
C ARG A 205 -7.09 -13.28 9.27
N LEU A 206 -6.10 -13.71 8.48
CA LEU A 206 -5.53 -12.88 7.41
C LEU A 206 -6.58 -12.50 6.37
N ARG A 207 -7.50 -13.42 6.02
CA ARG A 207 -8.61 -13.11 5.10
C ARG A 207 -9.53 -12.04 5.70
N GLU A 208 -9.95 -12.22 6.94
CA GLU A 208 -10.79 -11.24 7.66
C GLU A 208 -10.11 -9.87 7.73
N LEU A 209 -8.83 -9.81 8.10
CA LEU A 209 -8.06 -8.57 8.15
C LEU A 209 -7.93 -7.91 6.77
N THR A 210 -7.75 -8.71 5.71
CA THR A 210 -7.71 -8.18 4.33
C THR A 210 -9.07 -7.59 3.95
N GLU A 211 -10.17 -8.26 4.27
CA GLU A 211 -11.52 -7.74 4.06
C GLU A 211 -11.76 -6.45 4.85
N GLU A 212 -11.33 -6.39 6.12
CA GLU A 212 -11.43 -5.21 6.97
C GLU A 212 -10.66 -4.01 6.37
N GLU A 213 -9.48 -4.21 5.79
CA GLU A 213 -8.70 -3.15 5.13
C GLU A 213 -9.32 -2.69 3.81
N VAL A 214 -9.87 -3.62 3.02
CA VAL A 214 -10.33 -3.35 1.64
C VAL A 214 -11.78 -2.87 1.59
N ARG A 215 -12.69 -3.45 2.39
CA ARG A 215 -14.14 -3.13 2.40
C ARG A 215 -14.43 -1.63 2.53
N PRO A 216 -13.68 -0.87 3.35
CA PRO A 216 -13.87 0.58 3.43
C PRO A 216 -13.53 1.32 2.11
N THR A 217 -12.62 0.78 1.29
CA THR A 217 -12.09 1.43 0.07
C THR A 217 -12.92 1.22 -1.20
N VAL A 218 -14.05 0.50 -1.08
CA VAL A 218 -14.90 0.09 -2.19
C VAL A 218 -16.37 0.49 -1.97
N ALA A 219 -17.13 0.61 -3.07
CA ALA A 219 -18.51 1.09 -3.08
C ALA A 219 -19.52 -0.01 -2.74
N SER A 220 -19.22 -1.26 -3.10
CA SER A 220 -20.17 -2.38 -3.04
C SER A 220 -19.50 -3.69 -2.63
N GLU A 221 -20.32 -4.70 -2.26
CA GLU A 221 -19.84 -6.07 -2.00
C GLU A 221 -19.24 -6.73 -3.25
N ASP A 222 -19.73 -6.38 -4.44
CA ASP A 222 -19.18 -6.91 -5.69
C ASP A 222 -17.81 -6.32 -6.00
N ASP A 223 -17.63 -5.02 -5.76
CA ASP A 223 -16.30 -4.38 -5.83
C ASP A 223 -15.34 -4.97 -4.80
N LEU A 224 -15.82 -5.29 -3.60
CA LEU A 224 -15.00 -5.96 -2.59
C LEU A 224 -14.53 -7.33 -3.08
N ARG A 225 -15.44 -8.16 -3.57
CA ARG A 225 -15.10 -9.49 -4.10
C ARG A 225 -14.13 -9.40 -5.27
N GLN A 226 -14.32 -8.42 -6.16
CA GLN A 226 -13.42 -8.21 -7.29
C GLN A 226 -12.04 -7.76 -6.81
N GLU A 227 -11.97 -6.80 -5.88
CA GLU A 227 -10.70 -6.29 -5.37
C GLU A 227 -9.91 -7.39 -4.64
N LEU A 228 -10.58 -8.25 -3.86
CA LEU A 228 -9.95 -9.40 -3.22
C LEU A 228 -9.43 -10.43 -4.23
N ARG A 229 -10.15 -10.68 -5.33
CA ARG A 229 -9.66 -11.54 -6.43
C ARG A 229 -8.43 -10.92 -7.08
N ASP A 230 -8.49 -9.63 -7.42
CA ASP A 230 -7.38 -8.91 -8.04
C ASP A 230 -6.14 -8.94 -7.14
N ILE A 231 -6.29 -8.85 -5.82
CA ILE A 231 -5.17 -8.97 -4.87
C ILE A 231 -4.56 -10.38 -4.92
N LEU A 232 -5.39 -11.42 -4.87
CA LEU A 232 -4.92 -12.81 -4.88
C LEU A 232 -4.23 -13.21 -6.18
N GLU A 233 -4.64 -12.66 -7.33
CA GLU A 233 -4.00 -12.90 -8.62
C GLU A 233 -2.61 -12.25 -8.75
N MET A 234 -2.28 -11.29 -7.89
CA MET A 234 -1.04 -10.50 -7.96
C MET A 234 0.03 -10.94 -6.93
N LEU A 235 -0.30 -11.89 -6.05
CA LEU A 235 0.56 -12.45 -5.00
C LEU A 235 1.11 -13.81 -5.42
#